data_AF-A0A973ISH3-F1
#
_entry.id   AF-A0A973ISH3-F1
#
_cell.length_a   1.000
_cell.length_b   1.000
_cell.length_c   1.000
_cell.angle_alpha   90.00
_cell.angle_beta   90.00
_cell.angle_gamma   90.00
#
_symmetry.space_group_name_H-M   'P 1'
#
loop_
_entity.id
_entity.type
_entity.pdbx_description
1 polymer ?
#
loop_
_entity_poly.entity_id
_entity_poly.type
_entity_poly.pdbx_seq_one_letter_code
_entity_poly.pdbx_strand_id
1 'polypeptide(L)'
;MKKAVKIILSAVGILIGIIVLLLVISILWLSVSGARTAKKYIILAGPEVKTLTIEGYTFRDLNKNGKLDVYEDSRRSVEERVQDLLSQMTLEEKAGSMFVPPIGIGKDGTVAEKFSLRDPFSFMTAGTSMLIFGKNINHFNIFIAPGKKETAQWYNSLQRLAERTRLGIPVTIASDPRNHFSNNPLTGAFAGDFSLWPEPLGLAATGDTSLMFQFADIARQEYIASGIRVALHPMADLATEPRWGRINGTFGEDAELSAKMTAAYIRGFQGDSLGPESVACMTKHFSGGGPQKDGLDPHFQIGREQVYPGNNFEYHLIPFEAAFKAGTAEIMPYYGIPSGQTTEDVGFGFNRDIITGLLRNKYNFDGIVCTDWGLLSDTKIFGKKILSARCWGMENASV
;
A
#
# COMPACT_ATOMS: atom_id res chain seq x y z
N MET A 1 42.27 43.99 -5.71
CA MET A 1 41.61 42.74 -6.17
C MET A 1 41.93 41.51 -5.32
N LYS A 2 43.20 41.12 -5.09
CA LYS A 2 43.55 39.87 -4.35
C LYS A 2 43.04 39.77 -2.89
N LYS A 3 43.02 40.87 -2.12
CA LYS A 3 42.50 40.87 -0.73
C LYS A 3 40.99 40.66 -0.65
N ALA A 4 40.22 41.30 -1.54
CA ALA A 4 38.76 41.16 -1.59
C ALA A 4 38.34 39.73 -1.93
N VAL A 5 39.02 39.11 -2.91
CA VAL A 5 38.80 37.70 -3.27
C VAL A 5 39.08 36.76 -2.10
N LYS A 6 40.17 37.00 -1.33
CA LYS A 6 40.49 36.18 -0.15
C LYS A 6 39.43 36.29 0.96
N ILE A 7 38.91 37.50 1.20
CA ILE A 7 37.83 37.71 2.19
C ILE A 7 36.54 37.02 1.75
N ILE A 8 36.17 37.12 0.47
CA ILE A 8 34.99 36.45 -0.08
C ILE A 8 35.13 34.93 0.04
N LEU A 9 36.29 34.36 -0.33
CA LEU A 9 36.53 32.92 -0.22
C LEU A 9 36.48 32.44 1.25
N SER A 10 37.05 33.21 2.18
CA SER A 10 36.93 32.90 3.62
C SER A 10 35.48 32.97 4.11
N ALA A 11 34.71 33.99 3.70
CA ALA A 11 33.31 34.14 4.08
C ALA A 11 32.44 33.00 3.51
N VAL A 12 32.66 32.61 2.26
CA VAL A 12 32.02 31.45 1.62
C VAL A 12 32.40 30.16 2.35
N GLY A 13 33.68 29.97 2.71
CA GLY A 13 34.13 28.82 3.47
C GLY A 13 33.48 28.72 4.86
N ILE A 14 33.36 29.84 5.56
CA ILE A 14 32.65 29.91 6.86
C ILE A 14 31.16 29.58 6.67
N LEU A 15 30.51 30.15 5.66
CA LEU A 15 29.10 29.89 5.37
C LEU A 15 28.84 28.41 5.07
N ILE A 16 29.68 27.79 4.23
CA ILE A 16 29.62 26.35 3.94
C ILE A 16 29.83 25.55 5.23
N GLY A 17 30.80 25.92 6.06
CA GLY A 17 31.05 25.29 7.36
C GLY A 17 29.84 25.35 8.30
N ILE A 18 29.17 26.50 8.39
CA ILE A 18 27.94 26.67 9.17
C ILE A 18 26.82 25.79 8.62
N ILE A 19 26.61 25.76 7.30
CA ILE A 19 25.58 24.92 6.67
C ILE A 19 25.83 23.44 6.96
N VAL A 20 27.07 22.97 6.82
CA VAL A 20 27.44 21.58 7.13
C VAL A 20 27.21 21.27 8.61
N LEU A 21 27.60 22.18 9.51
CA LEU A 21 27.38 22.00 10.95
C LEU A 21 25.89 21.93 11.29
N LEU A 22 25.07 22.83 10.76
CA LEU A 22 23.61 22.82 10.95
C LEU A 22 22.98 21.53 10.40
N LEU A 23 23.45 21.05 9.25
CA LEU A 23 23.01 19.78 8.67
C LEU A 23 23.36 18.60 9.60
N VAL A 24 24.60 18.54 10.10
CA VAL A 24 25.05 17.50 11.04
C VAL A 24 24.23 17.53 12.33
N ILE A 25 24.02 18.72 12.93
CA ILE A 25 23.19 18.88 14.13
C ILE A 25 21.76 18.41 13.87
N SER A 26 21.19 18.77 12.72
CA SER A 26 19.82 18.37 12.35
C SER A 26 19.69 16.85 12.20
N ILE A 27 20.65 16.21 11.55
CA ILE A 27 20.71 14.75 11.38
C ILE A 27 20.84 14.06 12.74
N LEU A 28 21.75 14.54 13.61
CA LEU A 28 21.92 13.99 14.95
C LEU A 28 20.64 14.16 15.79
N TRP A 29 20.01 15.33 15.74
CA TRP A 29 18.77 15.60 16.46
C TRP A 29 17.63 14.68 16.02
N LEU A 30 17.42 14.53 14.71
CA LEU A 30 16.42 13.59 14.17
C LEU A 30 16.69 12.16 14.65
N SER A 31 17.96 11.75 14.75
CA SER A 31 18.33 10.36 15.05
C SER A 31 18.10 10.06 16.53
N VAL A 32 18.46 11.02 17.39
CA VAL A 32 18.18 10.98 18.83
C VAL A 32 16.68 11.05 19.09
N SER A 33 15.95 11.89 18.35
CA SER A 33 14.49 12.01 18.46
C SER A 33 13.78 10.69 18.10
N GLY A 34 14.17 10.06 16.99
CA GLY A 34 13.69 8.73 16.60
C GLY A 34 13.99 7.69 17.68
N ALA A 35 15.22 7.66 18.22
CA ALA A 35 15.60 6.73 19.28
C ALA A 35 14.78 6.92 20.57
N ARG A 36 14.50 8.17 20.97
CA ARG A 36 13.65 8.48 22.14
C ARG A 36 12.21 8.04 21.90
N THR A 37 11.69 8.27 20.70
CA THR A 37 10.34 7.87 20.29
C THR A 37 10.20 6.35 20.34
N ALA A 38 11.15 5.62 19.76
CA ALA A 38 11.19 4.16 19.82
C ALA A 38 11.19 3.64 21.26
N LYS A 39 12.08 4.17 22.12
CA LYS A 39 12.12 3.82 23.55
C LYS A 39 10.81 4.12 24.29
N LYS A 40 10.13 5.22 23.93
CA LYS A 40 8.85 5.60 24.54
C LYS A 40 7.74 4.59 24.22
N TYR A 41 7.70 4.05 23.00
CA TYR A 41 6.60 3.17 22.59
C TYR A 41 6.91 1.68 22.79
N ILE A 42 8.17 1.26 22.70
CA ILE A 42 8.54 -0.15 22.93
C ILE A 42 8.24 -0.62 24.37
N ILE A 43 8.19 0.29 25.34
CA ILE A 43 7.82 -0.04 26.73
C ILE A 43 6.34 -0.49 26.85
N LEU A 44 5.51 -0.19 25.86
CA LEU A 44 4.11 -0.64 25.78
C LEU A 44 4.00 -2.07 25.25
N ALA A 45 5.09 -2.63 24.72
CA ALA A 45 5.09 -4.00 24.21
C ALA A 45 4.86 -4.98 25.37
N GLY A 46 3.84 -5.83 25.24
CA GLY A 46 3.57 -6.92 26.14
C GLY A 46 4.68 -7.98 26.14
N PRO A 47 4.53 -9.04 26.96
CA PRO A 47 5.43 -10.19 26.90
C PRO A 47 5.32 -10.89 25.55
N GLU A 48 6.29 -11.75 25.25
CA GLU A 48 6.23 -12.65 24.09
C GLU A 48 5.03 -13.59 24.22
N VAL A 49 4.42 -13.91 23.07
CA VAL A 49 3.28 -14.82 22.98
C VAL A 49 3.72 -16.23 23.37
N LYS A 50 2.94 -16.86 24.24
CA LYS A 50 3.11 -18.27 24.60
C LYS A 50 2.23 -19.14 23.74
N THR A 51 2.53 -20.43 23.73
CA THR A 51 1.70 -21.44 23.09
C THR A 51 0.82 -22.16 24.10
N LEU A 52 -0.36 -22.57 23.67
CA LEU A 52 -1.29 -23.42 24.40
C LEU A 52 -1.44 -24.74 23.66
N THR A 53 -1.43 -25.85 24.39
CA THR A 53 -1.68 -27.18 23.83
C THR A 53 -3.01 -27.70 24.35
N ILE A 54 -3.99 -27.83 23.47
CA ILE A 54 -5.34 -28.27 23.79
C ILE A 54 -5.71 -29.36 22.79
N GLU A 55 -6.08 -30.54 23.30
CA GLU A 55 -6.53 -31.68 22.47
C GLU A 55 -5.53 -32.07 21.35
N GLY A 56 -4.23 -31.90 21.60
CA GLY A 56 -3.17 -32.21 20.62
C GLY A 56 -2.91 -31.14 19.57
N TYR A 57 -3.64 -30.02 19.60
CA TYR A 57 -3.40 -28.85 18.75
C TYR A 57 -2.60 -27.77 19.51
N THR A 58 -1.73 -27.06 18.79
CA THR A 58 -0.94 -25.95 19.32
C THR A 58 -1.51 -24.63 18.82
N PHE A 59 -1.91 -23.77 19.75
CA PHE A 59 -2.42 -22.43 19.50
C PHE A 59 -1.47 -21.38 20.09
N ARG A 60 -1.61 -20.13 19.64
CA ARG A 60 -0.92 -18.97 20.19
C ARG A 60 -1.89 -18.21 21.10
N ASP A 61 -1.48 -17.97 22.35
CA ASP A 61 -2.16 -17.09 23.31
C ASP A 61 -1.80 -15.63 22.97
N LEU A 62 -2.42 -15.13 21.90
CA LEU A 62 -2.16 -13.83 21.29
C LEU A 62 -2.57 -12.67 22.19
N ASN A 63 -3.57 -12.81 23.06
CA ASN A 63 -3.89 -11.80 24.07
C ASN A 63 -3.17 -12.00 25.43
N LYS A 64 -2.45 -13.12 25.60
CA LYS A 64 -1.65 -13.47 26.79
C LYS A 64 -2.50 -13.65 28.06
N ASN A 65 -3.70 -14.20 27.94
CA ASN A 65 -4.61 -14.41 29.07
C ASN A 65 -4.58 -15.85 29.65
N GLY A 66 -3.80 -16.75 29.04
CA GLY A 66 -3.63 -18.14 29.46
C GLY A 66 -4.79 -19.07 29.09
N LYS A 67 -5.68 -18.66 28.18
CA LYS A 67 -6.84 -19.41 27.71
C LYS A 67 -6.88 -19.32 26.18
N LEU A 68 -7.53 -20.29 25.54
CA LEU A 68 -7.77 -20.26 24.11
C LEU A 68 -9.05 -19.46 23.83
N ASP A 69 -8.91 -18.25 23.31
CA ASP A 69 -10.04 -17.45 22.84
C ASP A 69 -10.51 -17.89 21.44
N VAL A 70 -11.76 -17.55 21.09
CA VAL A 70 -12.36 -17.98 19.81
C VAL A 70 -11.54 -17.47 18.63
N TYR A 71 -11.07 -16.21 18.66
CA TYR A 71 -10.28 -15.64 17.57
C TYR A 71 -8.90 -16.31 17.37
N GLU A 72 -8.38 -16.97 18.41
CA GLU A 72 -7.10 -17.68 18.41
C GLU A 72 -7.25 -19.13 17.93
N ASP A 73 -8.46 -19.70 18.04
CA ASP A 73 -8.76 -21.07 17.63
C ASP A 73 -8.95 -21.17 16.11
N SER A 74 -7.92 -21.67 15.42
CA SER A 74 -7.91 -21.88 13.96
C SER A 74 -8.93 -22.91 13.46
N ARG A 75 -9.63 -23.61 14.35
CA ARG A 75 -10.70 -24.56 14.01
C ARG A 75 -12.06 -23.88 13.86
N ARG A 76 -12.22 -22.65 14.36
CA ARG A 76 -13.45 -21.86 14.27
C ARG A 76 -13.55 -21.16 12.91
N SER A 77 -14.77 -20.80 12.50
CA SER A 77 -14.96 -20.11 11.22
C SER A 77 -14.32 -18.72 11.26
N VAL A 78 -13.99 -18.16 10.10
CA VAL A 78 -13.42 -16.81 10.01
C VAL A 78 -14.37 -15.78 10.63
N GLU A 79 -15.67 -15.92 10.39
CA GLU A 79 -16.71 -15.02 10.91
C GLU A 79 -16.74 -15.05 12.43
N GLU A 80 -16.71 -16.24 13.05
CA GLU A 80 -16.70 -16.37 14.52
C GLU A 80 -15.46 -15.71 15.12
N ARG A 81 -14.29 -15.94 14.49
CA ARG A 81 -13.02 -15.36 14.92
C ARG A 81 -13.00 -13.83 14.79
N VAL A 82 -13.56 -13.31 13.70
CA VAL A 82 -13.68 -11.86 13.46
C VAL A 82 -14.61 -11.22 14.48
N GLN A 83 -15.78 -11.81 14.75
CA GLN A 83 -16.72 -11.25 15.72
C GLN A 83 -16.14 -11.25 17.14
N ASP A 84 -15.50 -12.35 17.55
CA ASP A 84 -14.82 -12.41 18.84
C ASP A 84 -13.71 -11.35 18.95
N LEU A 85 -12.84 -11.25 17.95
CA LEU A 85 -11.76 -10.25 17.93
C LEU A 85 -12.32 -8.81 18.01
N LEU A 86 -13.31 -8.47 17.18
CA LEU A 86 -13.93 -7.14 17.17
C LEU A 86 -14.62 -6.79 18.49
N SER A 87 -15.15 -7.78 19.21
CA SER A 87 -15.75 -7.59 20.53
C SER A 87 -14.71 -7.25 21.60
N GLN A 88 -13.47 -7.72 21.41
CA GLN A 88 -12.35 -7.48 22.32
C GLN A 88 -11.56 -6.21 21.99
N MET A 89 -11.64 -5.70 20.75
CA MET A 89 -10.89 -4.51 20.31
C MET A 89 -11.40 -3.20 20.91
N THR A 90 -10.47 -2.32 21.32
CA THR A 90 -10.79 -0.93 21.66
C THR A 90 -11.09 -0.11 20.40
N LEU A 91 -11.64 1.09 20.56
CA LEU A 91 -11.88 1.99 19.43
C LEU A 91 -10.57 2.39 18.73
N GLU A 92 -9.49 2.59 19.48
CA GLU A 92 -8.18 2.95 18.95
C GLU A 92 -7.53 1.81 18.15
N GLU A 93 -7.75 0.55 18.54
CA GLU A 93 -7.29 -0.61 17.79
C GLU A 93 -8.09 -0.80 16.49
N LYS A 94 -9.40 -0.54 16.54
CA LYS A 94 -10.27 -0.53 15.35
C LYS A 94 -9.82 0.56 14.38
N ALA A 95 -9.61 1.78 14.88
CA ALA A 95 -9.13 2.89 14.08
C ALA A 95 -7.74 2.62 13.49
N GLY A 96 -6.80 2.09 14.29
CA GLY A 96 -5.45 1.75 13.82
C GLY A 96 -5.44 0.72 12.69
N SER A 97 -6.37 -0.24 12.71
CA SER A 97 -6.54 -1.25 11.66
C SER A 97 -7.11 -0.70 10.35
N MET A 98 -7.51 0.57 10.30
CA MET A 98 -8.02 1.24 9.09
C MET A 98 -6.94 2.05 8.34
N PHE A 99 -5.68 2.02 8.77
CA PHE A 99 -4.58 2.76 8.13
C PHE A 99 -3.55 1.83 7.51
N VAL A 100 -3.05 2.20 6.33
CA VAL A 100 -1.97 1.49 5.61
C VAL A 100 -0.82 2.45 5.27
N PRO A 101 -0.06 2.97 6.26
CA PRO A 101 1.05 3.88 6.00
C PRO A 101 2.27 3.13 5.44
N PRO A 102 3.22 3.86 4.84
CA PRO A 102 4.50 3.27 4.51
C PRO A 102 5.29 2.91 5.77
N ILE A 103 6.01 1.79 5.73
CA ILE A 103 6.92 1.34 6.78
C ILE A 103 8.34 1.16 6.24
N GLY A 104 9.34 1.50 7.06
CA GLY A 104 10.75 1.32 6.72
C GLY A 104 11.27 -0.08 7.06
N ILE A 105 12.31 -0.50 6.33
CA ILE A 105 13.03 -1.76 6.56
C ILE A 105 14.46 -1.45 7.01
N GLY A 106 14.90 -2.05 8.13
CA GLY A 106 16.28 -1.97 8.57
C GLY A 106 17.21 -2.72 7.62
N LYS A 107 18.39 -2.16 7.35
CA LYS A 107 19.34 -2.72 6.37
C LYS A 107 19.89 -4.09 6.72
N ASP A 108 19.82 -4.46 8.00
CA ASP A 108 20.27 -5.72 8.58
C ASP A 108 19.09 -6.66 8.88
N GLY A 109 17.89 -6.37 8.34
CA GLY A 109 16.68 -7.13 8.62
C GLY A 109 16.08 -6.83 9.99
N THR A 110 16.45 -5.72 10.65
CA THR A 110 15.78 -5.25 11.87
C THR A 110 14.64 -4.29 11.56
N VAL A 111 13.76 -4.04 12.54
CA VAL A 111 12.70 -3.03 12.42
C VAL A 111 13.29 -1.62 12.30
N ALA A 112 12.71 -0.78 11.43
CA ALA A 112 13.17 0.59 11.25
C ALA A 112 12.59 1.50 12.33
N GLU A 113 13.43 1.93 13.26
CA GLU A 113 13.05 2.86 14.35
C GLU A 113 13.49 4.31 14.11
N LYS A 114 14.36 4.52 13.10
CA LYS A 114 15.00 5.80 12.83
C LYS A 114 15.07 6.01 11.32
N PHE A 115 15.10 7.27 10.90
CA PHE A 115 15.44 7.60 9.52
C PHE A 115 16.89 7.21 9.20
N SER A 116 17.15 7.02 7.91
CA SER A 116 18.42 6.56 7.34
C SER A 116 18.83 7.51 6.22
N LEU A 117 20.02 8.09 6.30
CA LEU A 117 20.56 8.94 5.23
C LEU A 117 20.78 8.21 3.90
N ARG A 118 20.84 6.87 3.95
CA ARG A 118 21.02 6.02 2.77
C ARG A 118 19.69 5.57 2.17
N ASP A 119 18.57 5.98 2.75
CA ASP A 119 17.22 5.73 2.25
C ASP A 119 16.42 7.04 2.31
N PRO A 120 16.27 7.76 1.19
CA PRO A 120 15.55 9.03 1.18
C PRO A 120 14.06 8.86 1.54
N PHE A 121 13.46 7.67 1.37
CA PHE A 121 12.07 7.42 1.73
C PHE A 121 11.88 7.25 3.24
N SER A 122 12.95 6.92 3.98
CA SER A 122 12.90 6.79 5.45
C SER A 122 12.53 8.10 6.18
N PHE A 123 12.67 9.25 5.52
CA PHE A 123 12.21 10.55 6.03
C PHE A 123 10.68 10.70 6.00
N MET A 124 9.99 9.86 5.24
CA MET A 124 8.53 9.86 5.12
C MET A 124 7.87 8.78 5.99
N THR A 125 8.65 7.95 6.66
CA THR A 125 8.16 6.86 7.52
C THR A 125 8.35 7.18 9.00
N ALA A 126 7.35 6.87 9.82
CA ALA A 126 7.51 6.90 11.27
C ALA A 126 8.23 5.63 11.78
N GLY A 127 8.74 5.68 13.02
CA GLY A 127 9.38 4.53 13.65
C GLY A 127 8.41 3.38 13.89
N THR A 128 8.86 2.15 13.68
CA THR A 128 8.04 0.93 13.75
C THR A 128 7.31 0.79 15.08
N SER A 129 8.01 0.96 16.22
CA SER A 129 7.38 0.86 17.55
C SER A 129 6.27 1.89 17.76
N MET A 130 6.42 3.11 17.22
CA MET A 130 5.38 4.13 17.30
C MET A 130 4.14 3.76 16.51
N LEU A 131 4.30 3.19 15.32
CA LEU A 131 3.19 2.78 14.47
C LEU A 131 2.42 1.61 15.10
N ILE A 132 3.12 0.59 15.58
CA ILE A 132 2.50 -0.60 16.16
C ILE A 132 1.88 -0.29 17.53
N PHE A 133 2.66 0.23 18.49
CA PHE A 133 2.18 0.36 19.88
C PHE A 133 1.55 1.73 20.19
N GLY A 134 1.96 2.77 19.47
CA GLY A 134 1.44 4.13 19.67
C GLY A 134 0.21 4.45 18.82
N LYS A 135 0.01 3.73 17.71
CA LYS A 135 -1.07 3.97 16.76
C LYS A 135 -1.93 2.73 16.47
N ASN A 136 -1.59 1.56 17.03
CA ASN A 136 -2.30 0.30 16.81
C ASN A 136 -2.44 -0.08 15.33
N ILE A 137 -1.47 0.29 14.50
CA ILE A 137 -1.50 0.00 13.06
C ILE A 137 -0.91 -1.37 12.82
N ASN A 138 -1.59 -2.17 12.00
CA ASN A 138 -1.22 -3.54 11.62
C ASN A 138 -1.21 -3.77 10.10
N HIS A 139 -1.54 -2.78 9.27
CA HIS A 139 -1.40 -2.86 7.82
C HIS A 139 -0.35 -1.84 7.36
N PHE A 140 0.58 -2.25 6.50
CA PHE A 140 1.67 -1.39 6.05
C PHE A 140 1.99 -1.61 4.58
N ASN A 141 2.54 -0.58 3.94
CA ASN A 141 3.12 -0.70 2.60
C ASN A 141 4.63 -0.56 2.64
N ILE A 142 5.34 -1.28 1.77
CA ILE A 142 6.78 -1.10 1.58
C ILE A 142 7.08 -0.45 0.24
N PHE A 143 7.85 0.64 0.25
CA PHE A 143 8.36 1.26 -0.99
C PHE A 143 9.67 0.61 -1.44
N ILE A 144 10.58 0.40 -0.50
CA ILE A 144 11.88 -0.19 -0.75
C ILE A 144 12.01 -1.49 0.02
N ALA A 145 12.37 -2.56 -0.70
CA ALA A 145 12.85 -3.79 -0.12
C ALA A 145 14.39 -3.80 -0.24
N PRO A 146 15.15 -4.02 0.85
CA PRO A 146 16.55 -4.42 0.73
C PRO A 146 16.64 -5.82 0.10
N GLY A 147 17.82 -6.45 0.17
CA GLY A 147 17.99 -7.82 -0.30
C GLY A 147 16.94 -8.79 0.29
N LYS A 148 16.67 -9.87 -0.43
CA LYS A 148 15.66 -10.88 -0.08
C LYS A 148 15.82 -11.45 1.32
N LYS A 149 17.07 -11.65 1.78
CA LYS A 149 17.37 -12.18 3.11
C LYS A 149 16.98 -11.18 4.20
N GLU A 150 17.39 -9.93 4.04
CA GLU A 150 17.13 -8.85 4.99
C GLU A 150 15.62 -8.57 5.07
N THR A 151 14.93 -8.60 3.93
CA THR A 151 13.47 -8.42 3.87
C THR A 151 12.74 -9.53 4.64
N ALA A 152 13.09 -10.80 4.42
CA ALA A 152 12.49 -11.91 5.16
C ALA A 152 12.81 -11.88 6.67
N GLN A 153 14.03 -11.50 7.05
CA GLN A 153 14.42 -11.32 8.45
C GLN A 153 13.67 -10.17 9.13
N TRP A 154 13.48 -9.06 8.41
CA TRP A 154 12.69 -7.93 8.86
C TRP A 154 11.23 -8.32 9.08
N TYR A 155 10.61 -9.02 8.12
CA TYR A 155 9.23 -9.47 8.25
C TYR A 155 9.03 -10.32 9.51
N ASN A 156 9.92 -11.29 9.75
CA ASN A 156 9.88 -12.13 10.95
C ASN A 156 10.05 -11.31 12.25
N SER A 157 10.97 -10.34 12.23
CA SER A 157 11.19 -9.44 13.38
C SER A 157 9.98 -8.55 13.65
N LEU A 158 9.33 -8.08 12.58
CA LEU A 158 8.12 -7.25 12.65
C LEU A 158 6.92 -8.04 13.20
N GLN A 159 6.72 -9.28 12.74
CA GLN A 159 5.64 -10.14 13.28
C GLN A 159 5.85 -10.47 14.77
N ARG A 160 7.09 -10.79 15.18
CA ARG A 160 7.43 -10.97 16.61
C ARG A 160 7.25 -9.71 17.45
N LEU A 161 7.38 -8.54 16.84
CA LEU A 161 7.09 -7.29 17.52
C LEU A 161 5.57 -7.08 17.64
N ALA A 162 4.83 -7.31 16.57
CA ALA A 162 3.38 -7.12 16.50
C ALA A 162 2.59 -8.06 17.40
N GLU A 163 3.04 -9.31 17.59
CA GLU A 163 2.38 -10.26 18.49
C GLU A 163 2.41 -9.80 19.96
N ARG A 164 3.30 -8.86 20.30
CA ARG A 164 3.39 -8.24 21.64
C ARG A 164 2.39 -7.10 21.86
N THR A 165 1.61 -6.72 20.85
CA THR A 165 0.45 -5.83 21.05
C THR A 165 -0.60 -6.51 21.94
N ARG A 166 -1.57 -5.77 22.48
CA ARG A 166 -2.54 -6.31 23.46
C ARG A 166 -3.30 -7.54 22.93
N LEU A 167 -3.74 -7.55 21.68
CA LEU A 167 -4.48 -8.66 21.07
C LEU A 167 -3.63 -9.51 20.11
N GLY A 168 -2.36 -9.16 19.89
CA GLY A 168 -1.45 -9.92 19.03
C GLY A 168 -1.90 -10.01 17.57
N ILE A 169 -2.65 -9.02 17.08
CA ILE A 169 -3.13 -9.00 15.69
C ILE A 169 -1.91 -8.90 14.75
N PRO A 170 -1.74 -9.83 13.79
CA PRO A 170 -0.56 -9.88 12.94
C PRO A 170 -0.50 -8.68 12.00
N VAL A 171 0.69 -8.37 11.50
CA VAL A 171 0.85 -7.35 10.48
C VAL A 171 0.63 -7.91 9.07
N THR A 172 0.08 -7.08 8.19
CA THR A 172 -0.04 -7.34 6.76
C THR A 172 0.84 -6.37 5.99
N ILE A 173 1.69 -6.89 5.10
CA ILE A 173 2.59 -6.09 4.26
C ILE A 173 2.07 -6.06 2.84
N ALA A 174 1.92 -4.85 2.33
CA ALA A 174 1.47 -4.53 1.00
C ALA A 174 2.62 -3.99 0.14
N SER A 175 2.53 -4.17 -1.18
CA SER A 175 3.46 -3.55 -2.12
C SER A 175 2.81 -3.23 -3.47
N ASP A 176 3.22 -2.12 -4.08
CA ASP A 176 3.11 -1.91 -5.53
C ASP A 176 3.89 -2.98 -6.32
N PRO A 177 3.58 -3.21 -7.61
CA PRO A 177 4.20 -4.26 -8.42
C PRO A 177 5.73 -4.24 -8.37
N ARG A 178 6.35 -5.39 -8.09
CA ARG A 178 7.82 -5.54 -8.02
C ARG A 178 8.41 -6.37 -9.15
N ASN A 179 7.60 -7.14 -9.89
CA ASN A 179 8.09 -8.09 -10.89
C ASN A 179 8.25 -7.51 -12.31
N HIS A 180 8.42 -6.19 -12.44
CA HIS A 180 8.53 -5.51 -13.74
C HIS A 180 9.77 -4.61 -13.83
N PHE A 181 10.12 -4.24 -15.07
CA PHE A 181 11.20 -3.30 -15.35
C PHE A 181 10.79 -1.87 -15.01
N SER A 182 11.19 -1.37 -13.84
CA SER A 182 11.08 0.05 -13.51
C SER A 182 12.45 0.74 -13.51
N ASN A 183 12.55 1.87 -14.21
CA ASN A 183 13.65 2.82 -14.08
C ASN A 183 13.24 4.11 -13.35
N ASN A 184 11.98 4.18 -12.88
CA ASN A 184 11.42 5.35 -12.23
C ASN A 184 10.85 4.98 -10.84
N PRO A 185 11.60 5.24 -9.75
CA PRO A 185 11.16 4.93 -8.40
C PRO A 185 9.95 5.73 -7.91
N LEU A 186 9.56 6.79 -8.64
CA LEU A 186 8.39 7.60 -8.29
C LEU A 186 7.09 7.03 -8.84
N THR A 187 7.16 6.11 -9.82
CA THR A 187 5.98 5.56 -10.50
C THR A 187 5.91 4.03 -10.46
N GLY A 188 6.90 3.37 -9.85
CA GLY A 188 6.91 1.91 -9.66
C GLY A 188 8.02 1.47 -8.71
N ALA A 189 7.88 0.28 -8.12
CA ALA A 189 8.91 -0.29 -7.27
C ALA A 189 10.05 -0.89 -8.11
N PHE A 190 11.29 -0.78 -7.64
CA PHE A 190 12.40 -1.50 -8.24
C PHE A 190 12.28 -3.00 -7.94
N ALA A 191 12.56 -3.82 -8.95
CA ALA A 191 12.50 -5.27 -8.82
C ALA A 191 13.54 -5.83 -7.86
N GLY A 192 14.76 -5.29 -7.79
CA GLY A 192 15.79 -5.82 -6.89
C GLY A 192 16.02 -7.32 -7.12
N ASP A 193 15.66 -8.15 -6.13
CA ASP A 193 15.80 -9.61 -6.16
C ASP A 193 14.58 -10.35 -6.76
N PHE A 194 13.50 -9.64 -7.10
CA PHE A 194 12.29 -10.22 -7.71
C PHE A 194 12.50 -10.48 -9.21
N SER A 195 11.85 -11.51 -9.75
CA SER A 195 11.95 -11.82 -11.19
C SER A 195 11.42 -10.69 -12.06
N LEU A 196 12.10 -10.45 -13.19
CA LEU A 196 11.77 -9.38 -14.13
C LEU A 196 10.94 -9.89 -15.29
N TRP A 197 9.73 -9.34 -15.43
CA TRP A 197 8.77 -9.65 -16.49
C TRP A 197 8.42 -8.39 -17.28
N PRO A 198 7.89 -8.53 -18.52
CA PRO A 198 7.25 -7.41 -19.20
C PRO A 198 6.21 -6.75 -18.29
N GLU A 199 6.02 -5.44 -18.44
CA GLU A 199 4.90 -4.73 -17.82
C GLU A 199 3.55 -5.38 -18.21
N PRO A 200 2.46 -5.18 -17.43
CA PRO A 200 1.16 -5.79 -17.71
C PRO A 200 0.70 -5.64 -19.17
N LEU A 201 0.96 -4.49 -19.80
CA LEU A 201 0.63 -4.25 -21.20
C LEU A 201 1.39 -5.20 -22.17
N GLY A 202 2.66 -5.49 -21.87
CA GLY A 202 3.47 -6.43 -22.64
C GLY A 202 3.04 -7.88 -22.44
N LEU A 203 2.61 -8.25 -21.22
CA LEU A 203 2.00 -9.56 -20.97
C LEU A 203 0.65 -9.69 -21.70
N ALA A 204 -0.16 -8.64 -21.71
CA ALA A 204 -1.45 -8.64 -22.41
C ALA A 204 -1.30 -8.81 -23.93
N ALA A 205 -0.23 -8.27 -24.53
CA ALA A 205 0.07 -8.41 -25.95
C ALA A 205 0.24 -9.88 -26.41
N THR A 206 0.44 -10.83 -25.48
CA THR A 206 0.49 -12.26 -25.79
C THR A 206 -0.89 -12.87 -26.04
N GLY A 207 -1.96 -12.27 -25.49
CA GLY A 207 -3.30 -12.85 -25.49
C GLY A 207 -3.44 -14.13 -24.66
N ASP A 208 -2.40 -14.55 -23.92
CA ASP A 208 -2.33 -15.83 -23.22
C ASP A 208 -2.61 -15.70 -21.72
N THR A 209 -3.83 -16.07 -21.32
CA THR A 209 -4.24 -16.11 -19.91
C THR A 209 -3.52 -17.18 -19.08
N SER A 210 -3.04 -18.26 -19.69
CA SER A 210 -2.28 -19.29 -18.98
C SER A 210 -0.89 -18.76 -18.61
N LEU A 211 -0.26 -18.02 -19.53
CA LEU A 211 1.00 -17.33 -19.27
C LEU A 211 0.82 -16.23 -18.22
N MET A 212 -0.26 -15.46 -18.28
CA MET A 212 -0.59 -14.45 -17.26
C MET A 212 -0.74 -15.09 -15.87
N PHE A 213 -1.46 -16.20 -15.76
CA PHE A 213 -1.60 -16.96 -14.52
C PHE A 213 -0.25 -17.47 -14.02
N GLN A 214 0.59 -18.03 -14.90
CA GLN A 214 1.92 -18.54 -14.54
C GLN A 214 2.82 -17.42 -14.00
N PHE A 215 2.82 -16.26 -14.64
CA PHE A 215 3.51 -15.08 -14.13
C PHE A 215 3.03 -14.72 -12.71
N ALA A 216 1.72 -14.61 -12.53
CA ALA A 216 1.12 -14.24 -11.26
C ALA A 216 1.43 -15.26 -10.15
N ASP A 217 1.42 -16.56 -10.45
CA ASP A 217 1.78 -17.61 -9.49
C ASP A 217 3.27 -17.56 -9.10
N ILE A 218 4.18 -17.29 -10.04
CA ILE A 218 5.61 -17.11 -9.73
C ILE A 218 5.81 -15.89 -8.84
N ALA A 219 5.20 -14.76 -9.19
CA ALA A 219 5.29 -13.53 -8.41
C ALA A 219 4.69 -13.69 -7.00
N ARG A 220 3.57 -14.41 -6.86
CA ARG A 220 2.96 -14.79 -5.56
C ARG A 220 3.94 -15.53 -4.67
N GLN A 221 4.65 -16.53 -5.19
CA GLN A 221 5.63 -17.30 -4.43
C GLN A 221 6.78 -16.43 -3.93
N GLU A 222 7.28 -15.50 -4.76
CA GLU A 222 8.31 -14.53 -4.35
C GLU A 222 7.81 -13.55 -3.28
N TYR A 223 6.56 -13.09 -3.39
CA TYR A 223 5.93 -12.20 -2.41
C TYR A 223 5.78 -12.90 -1.05
N ILE A 224 5.32 -14.15 -1.03
CA ILE A 224 5.20 -14.93 0.22
C ILE A 224 6.58 -15.15 0.85
N ALA A 225 7.59 -15.49 0.05
CA ALA A 225 8.97 -15.67 0.54
C ALA A 225 9.57 -14.38 1.16
N SER A 226 9.05 -13.22 0.79
CA SER A 226 9.47 -11.90 1.33
C SER A 226 8.50 -11.32 2.37
N GLY A 227 7.41 -12.03 2.69
CA GLY A 227 6.41 -11.59 3.68
C GLY A 227 5.37 -10.59 3.15
N ILE A 228 5.35 -10.32 1.84
CA ILE A 228 4.31 -9.51 1.19
C ILE A 228 3.05 -10.37 1.08
N ARG A 229 1.93 -9.86 1.60
CA ARG A 229 0.63 -10.55 1.65
C ARG A 229 -0.49 -9.80 0.94
N VAL A 230 -0.24 -8.57 0.52
CA VAL A 230 -1.16 -7.76 -0.30
C VAL A 230 -0.40 -7.20 -1.50
N ALA A 231 -0.94 -7.44 -2.68
CA ALA A 231 -0.52 -6.88 -3.95
C ALA A 231 -1.40 -5.65 -4.26
N LEU A 232 -0.82 -4.45 -4.37
CA LEU A 232 -1.54 -3.22 -4.78
C LEU A 232 -1.81 -3.22 -6.29
N HIS A 233 -2.28 -4.33 -6.84
CA HIS A 233 -2.43 -4.63 -8.26
C HIS A 233 -3.30 -5.91 -8.44
N PRO A 234 -3.83 -6.18 -9.65
CA PRO A 234 -3.58 -5.54 -10.94
C PRO A 234 -4.25 -4.17 -11.13
N MET A 235 -3.73 -3.38 -12.07
CA MET A 235 -4.48 -2.27 -12.65
C MET A 235 -5.46 -2.82 -13.71
N ALA A 236 -6.74 -2.81 -13.38
CA ALA A 236 -7.85 -3.18 -14.28
C ALA A 236 -8.38 -1.96 -15.07
N ASP A 237 -7.63 -0.86 -15.07
CA ASP A 237 -7.86 0.32 -15.90
C ASP A 237 -7.68 -0.01 -17.40
N LEU A 238 -8.24 0.80 -18.29
CA LEU A 238 -8.12 0.63 -19.75
C LEU A 238 -7.26 1.72 -20.38
N ALA A 239 -6.49 1.39 -21.41
CA ALA A 239 -5.64 2.37 -22.13
C ALA A 239 -6.39 3.17 -23.21
N THR A 240 -7.62 3.63 -22.95
CA THR A 240 -8.47 4.31 -23.95
C THR A 240 -8.04 5.73 -24.31
N GLU A 241 -7.22 6.38 -23.48
CA GLU A 241 -6.52 7.62 -23.81
C GLU A 241 -5.02 7.36 -23.83
N PRO A 242 -4.40 7.18 -25.01
CA PRO A 242 -2.99 6.78 -25.12
C PRO A 242 -2.00 7.84 -24.63
N ARG A 243 -2.43 9.10 -24.45
CA ARG A 243 -1.59 10.14 -23.82
C ARG A 243 -1.47 9.98 -22.30
N TRP A 244 -2.33 9.16 -21.69
CA TRP A 244 -2.29 8.92 -20.26
C TRP A 244 -0.98 8.22 -19.86
N GLY A 245 -0.25 8.81 -18.92
CA GLY A 245 1.10 8.38 -18.56
C GLY A 245 1.23 7.02 -17.86
N ARG A 246 0.12 6.30 -17.62
CA ARG A 246 0.11 5.02 -16.88
C ARG A 246 -0.41 3.83 -17.70
N ILE A 247 -0.55 3.99 -19.02
CA ILE A 247 -1.07 2.92 -19.90
C ILE A 247 -0.26 1.62 -19.83
N ASN A 248 1.04 1.69 -19.52
CA ASN A 248 1.91 0.51 -19.41
C ASN A 248 1.50 -0.44 -18.28
N GLY A 249 0.87 0.09 -17.22
CA GLY A 249 0.38 -0.72 -16.10
C GLY A 249 -0.95 -1.43 -16.38
N THR A 250 -1.64 -1.08 -17.47
CA THR A 250 -2.93 -1.68 -17.87
C THR A 250 -2.73 -2.97 -18.68
N PHE A 251 -3.83 -3.64 -19.02
CA PHE A 251 -3.83 -4.74 -20.00
C PHE A 251 -4.24 -4.32 -21.42
N GLY A 252 -4.24 -3.01 -21.72
CA GLY A 252 -4.59 -2.45 -23.02
C GLY A 252 -5.93 -1.73 -23.07
N GLU A 253 -6.40 -1.40 -24.27
CA GLU A 253 -7.67 -0.68 -24.51
C GLU A 253 -8.88 -1.60 -24.71
N ASP A 254 -8.65 -2.87 -25.04
CA ASP A 254 -9.68 -3.87 -25.22
C ASP A 254 -10.16 -4.38 -23.85
N ALA A 255 -11.43 -4.11 -23.53
CA ALA A 255 -11.99 -4.43 -22.22
C ALA A 255 -12.19 -5.93 -22.00
N GLU A 256 -12.42 -6.71 -23.04
CA GLU A 256 -12.63 -8.16 -22.97
C GLU A 256 -11.31 -8.91 -22.78
N LEU A 257 -10.25 -8.44 -23.43
CA LEU A 257 -8.88 -8.92 -23.20
C LEU A 257 -8.44 -8.56 -21.78
N SER A 258 -8.64 -7.29 -21.38
CA SER A 258 -8.29 -6.81 -20.04
C SER A 258 -9.05 -7.60 -18.97
N ALA A 259 -10.37 -7.69 -19.11
CA ALA A 259 -11.21 -8.87 -18.85
C ALA A 259 -10.51 -10.12 -18.31
N LYS A 260 -10.07 -10.89 -19.31
CA LYS A 260 -9.47 -12.21 -19.16
C LYS A 260 -8.13 -12.14 -18.43
N MET A 261 -7.32 -11.12 -18.73
CA MET A 261 -6.00 -10.93 -18.11
C MET A 261 -6.10 -10.62 -16.62
N THR A 262 -6.99 -9.69 -16.23
CA THR A 262 -7.28 -9.35 -14.83
C THR A 262 -7.71 -10.58 -14.04
N ALA A 263 -8.63 -11.39 -14.56
CA ALA A 263 -9.08 -12.61 -13.88
C ALA A 263 -7.96 -13.64 -13.72
N ALA A 264 -7.14 -13.87 -14.75
CA ALA A 264 -6.00 -14.79 -14.68
C ALA A 264 -4.95 -14.31 -13.68
N TYR A 265 -4.66 -13.01 -13.66
CA TYR A 265 -3.74 -12.37 -12.72
C TYR A 265 -4.19 -12.59 -11.27
N ILE A 266 -5.45 -12.27 -10.96
CA ILE A 266 -6.01 -12.40 -9.60
C ILE A 266 -5.97 -13.84 -9.13
N ARG A 267 -6.37 -14.80 -9.98
CA ARG A 267 -6.31 -16.22 -9.64
C ARG A 267 -4.89 -16.72 -9.39
N GLY A 268 -3.90 -16.22 -10.13
CA GLY A 268 -2.50 -16.60 -9.90
C GLY A 268 -1.95 -16.10 -8.56
N PHE A 269 -2.38 -14.93 -8.09
CA PHE A 269 -1.96 -14.37 -6.78
C PHE A 269 -2.78 -14.92 -5.60
N GLN A 270 -4.09 -15.05 -5.76
CA GLN A 270 -4.98 -15.40 -4.65
C GLN A 270 -5.31 -16.89 -4.57
N GLY A 271 -5.24 -17.62 -5.69
CA GLY A 271 -5.93 -18.90 -5.84
C GLY A 271 -7.45 -18.73 -5.95
N ASP A 272 -8.20 -19.84 -5.83
CA ASP A 272 -9.67 -19.82 -5.84
C ASP A 272 -10.27 -19.21 -4.57
N SER A 273 -9.51 -19.21 -3.48
CA SER A 273 -9.86 -18.62 -2.19
C SER A 273 -8.59 -18.24 -1.44
N LEU A 274 -8.65 -17.17 -0.64
CA LEU A 274 -7.51 -16.77 0.18
C LEU A 274 -7.13 -17.84 1.21
N GLY A 275 -5.85 -18.17 1.27
CA GLY A 275 -5.28 -19.12 2.21
C GLY A 275 -3.83 -18.80 2.57
N PRO A 276 -3.13 -19.74 3.25
CA PRO A 276 -1.75 -19.55 3.69
C PRO A 276 -0.79 -19.21 2.54
N GLU A 277 -1.05 -19.79 1.37
CA GLU A 277 -0.28 -19.62 0.14
C GLU A 277 -0.81 -18.47 -0.75
N SER A 278 -1.72 -17.63 -0.26
CA SER A 278 -2.28 -16.54 -1.07
C SER A 278 -1.65 -15.20 -0.74
N VAL A 279 -1.59 -14.36 -1.77
CA VAL A 279 -1.38 -12.91 -1.66
C VAL A 279 -2.67 -12.24 -2.13
N ALA A 280 -3.29 -11.45 -1.27
CA ALA A 280 -4.52 -10.72 -1.59
C ALA A 280 -4.24 -9.67 -2.68
N CYS A 281 -5.11 -9.60 -3.70
CA CYS A 281 -5.05 -8.57 -4.73
C CYS A 281 -5.93 -7.39 -4.34
N MET A 282 -5.39 -6.19 -4.52
CA MET A 282 -6.13 -4.94 -4.51
C MET A 282 -6.27 -4.45 -5.94
N THR A 283 -7.42 -4.77 -6.56
CA THR A 283 -7.68 -4.37 -7.95
C THR A 283 -7.95 -2.87 -8.02
N LYS A 284 -7.29 -2.18 -8.95
CA LYS A 284 -7.29 -0.72 -9.03
C LYS A 284 -7.34 -0.20 -10.48
N HIS A 285 -7.68 1.05 -10.72
CA HIS A 285 -8.25 2.00 -9.77
C HIS A 285 -9.75 2.12 -10.09
N PHE A 286 -10.61 1.65 -9.18
CA PHE A 286 -12.05 1.58 -9.43
C PHE A 286 -12.67 2.98 -9.58
N SER A 287 -13.48 3.26 -10.60
CA SER A 287 -14.11 2.33 -11.55
C SER A 287 -13.52 2.36 -12.96
N GLY A 288 -12.20 2.52 -13.06
CA GLY A 288 -11.45 2.46 -14.31
C GLY A 288 -10.84 3.79 -14.71
N GLY A 289 -9.52 3.87 -14.58
CA GLY A 289 -8.68 4.83 -15.29
C GLY A 289 -8.67 4.57 -16.80
N GLY A 290 -7.93 5.42 -17.53
CA GLY A 290 -7.99 5.47 -18.98
C GLY A 290 -8.65 6.71 -19.56
N PRO A 291 -9.90 7.05 -19.20
CA PRO A 291 -10.65 8.15 -19.81
C PRO A 291 -10.22 9.52 -19.25
N GLN A 292 -8.91 9.76 -19.11
CA GLN A 292 -8.38 11.00 -18.55
C GLN A 292 -8.57 12.13 -19.57
N LYS A 293 -9.18 13.24 -19.15
CA LYS A 293 -9.27 14.43 -20.00
C LYS A 293 -7.86 14.89 -20.39
N ASP A 294 -7.64 15.03 -21.70
CA ASP A 294 -6.34 15.38 -22.29
C ASP A 294 -5.16 14.44 -21.95
N GLY A 295 -5.43 13.25 -21.40
CA GLY A 295 -4.40 12.30 -20.95
C GLY A 295 -3.70 12.71 -19.64
N LEU A 296 -4.20 13.71 -18.92
CA LEU A 296 -3.57 14.20 -17.70
C LEU A 296 -3.98 13.38 -16.49
N ASP A 297 -3.00 12.98 -15.67
CA ASP A 297 -3.26 12.08 -14.55
C ASP A 297 -3.87 12.81 -13.33
N PRO A 298 -4.91 12.24 -12.68
CA PRO A 298 -5.61 12.84 -11.54
C PRO A 298 -4.80 12.83 -10.24
N HIS A 299 -3.55 12.36 -10.23
CA HIS A 299 -2.60 12.72 -9.17
C HIS A 299 -2.38 14.25 -9.11
N PHE A 300 -2.61 14.95 -10.22
CA PHE A 300 -2.45 16.40 -10.32
C PHE A 300 -3.79 17.08 -10.52
N GLN A 301 -3.93 18.28 -9.96
CA GLN A 301 -5.18 19.06 -10.04
C GLN A 301 -5.65 19.30 -11.48
N ILE A 302 -4.71 19.46 -12.42
CA ILE A 302 -5.00 19.67 -13.85
C ILE A 302 -5.59 18.45 -14.56
N GLY A 303 -5.39 17.24 -14.01
CA GLY A 303 -5.87 15.97 -14.58
C GLY A 303 -7.05 15.35 -13.82
N ARG A 304 -7.71 16.12 -12.94
CA ARG A 304 -8.76 15.60 -12.05
C ARG A 304 -10.02 15.11 -12.76
N GLU A 305 -10.24 15.46 -14.02
CA GLU A 305 -11.47 15.14 -14.76
C GLU A 305 -11.30 13.85 -15.58
N GLN A 306 -12.26 12.93 -15.44
CA GLN A 306 -12.41 11.77 -16.31
C GLN A 306 -13.64 11.93 -17.20
N VAL A 307 -13.42 11.87 -18.50
CA VAL A 307 -14.44 12.08 -19.53
C VAL A 307 -14.64 10.80 -20.31
N TYR A 308 -15.91 10.44 -20.55
CA TYR A 308 -16.27 9.17 -21.19
C TYR A 308 -16.86 9.43 -22.58
N PRO A 309 -16.04 9.65 -23.63
CA PRO A 309 -16.52 9.80 -25.00
C PRO A 309 -17.47 8.69 -25.41
N GLY A 310 -18.61 9.06 -25.99
CA GLY A 310 -19.64 8.09 -26.37
C GLY A 310 -20.40 7.47 -25.18
N ASN A 311 -20.31 8.06 -23.99
CA ASN A 311 -20.95 7.56 -22.76
C ASN A 311 -20.51 6.13 -22.41
N ASN A 312 -19.22 5.85 -22.56
CA ASN A 312 -18.65 4.51 -22.47
C ASN A 312 -18.28 4.07 -21.03
N PHE A 313 -18.89 4.62 -19.98
CA PHE A 313 -18.55 4.30 -18.59
C PHE A 313 -18.61 2.80 -18.28
N GLU A 314 -19.67 2.10 -18.70
CA GLU A 314 -19.82 0.66 -18.47
C GLU A 314 -18.72 -0.17 -19.14
N TYR A 315 -18.11 0.32 -20.23
CA TYR A 315 -16.97 -0.37 -20.87
C TYR A 315 -15.76 -0.45 -19.94
N HIS A 316 -15.54 0.56 -19.10
CA HIS A 316 -14.48 0.58 -18.09
C HIS A 316 -14.77 -0.31 -16.88
N LEU A 317 -16.02 -0.76 -16.70
CA LEU A 317 -16.40 -1.67 -15.61
C LEU A 317 -16.11 -3.14 -15.94
N ILE A 318 -16.04 -3.51 -17.23
CA ILE A 318 -15.88 -4.90 -17.68
C ILE A 318 -14.68 -5.61 -17.02
N PRO A 319 -13.48 -5.00 -16.91
CA PRO A 319 -12.34 -5.59 -16.17
C PRO A 319 -12.62 -5.82 -14.68
N PHE A 320 -13.33 -4.91 -14.03
CA PHE A 320 -13.67 -5.02 -12.61
C PHE A 320 -14.74 -6.09 -12.37
N GLU A 321 -15.70 -6.25 -13.27
CA GLU A 321 -16.66 -7.34 -13.19
C GLU A 321 -15.97 -8.71 -13.23
N ALA A 322 -14.94 -8.87 -14.05
CA ALA A 322 -14.13 -10.08 -14.04
C ALA A 322 -13.28 -10.21 -12.76
N ALA A 323 -12.79 -9.10 -12.21
CA ALA A 323 -12.09 -9.09 -10.93
C ALA A 323 -12.99 -9.56 -9.76
N PHE A 324 -14.25 -9.10 -9.72
CA PHE A 324 -15.23 -9.57 -8.74
C PHE A 324 -15.53 -11.06 -8.91
N LYS A 325 -15.73 -11.52 -10.15
CA LYS A 325 -15.93 -12.96 -10.45
C LYS A 325 -14.70 -13.81 -10.12
N ALA A 326 -13.50 -13.23 -10.16
CA ALA A 326 -12.25 -13.87 -9.76
C ALA A 326 -12.01 -13.82 -8.23
N GLY A 327 -12.90 -13.17 -7.46
CA GLY A 327 -12.82 -13.11 -6.01
C GLY A 327 -11.78 -12.14 -5.47
N THR A 328 -11.50 -11.03 -6.18
CA THR A 328 -10.55 -10.02 -5.73
C THR A 328 -10.79 -9.60 -4.28
N ALA A 329 -9.74 -9.56 -3.47
CA ALA A 329 -9.85 -9.34 -2.03
C ALA A 329 -10.13 -7.88 -1.67
N GLU A 330 -9.51 -6.96 -2.42
CA GLU A 330 -9.58 -5.52 -2.13
C GLU A 330 -9.79 -4.70 -3.41
N ILE A 331 -10.36 -3.52 -3.24
CA ILE A 331 -10.56 -2.53 -4.30
C ILE A 331 -9.96 -1.21 -3.87
N MET A 332 -9.21 -0.59 -4.77
CA MET A 332 -8.75 0.78 -4.61
C MET A 332 -9.52 1.72 -5.53
N PRO A 333 -10.33 2.66 -5.02
CA PRO A 333 -10.97 3.68 -5.83
C PRO A 333 -9.96 4.67 -6.41
N TYR A 334 -10.27 5.24 -7.57
CA TYR A 334 -9.39 6.21 -8.23
C TYR A 334 -9.59 7.64 -7.70
N TYR A 335 -8.70 8.56 -8.10
CA TYR A 335 -8.76 9.97 -7.70
C TYR A 335 -9.74 10.79 -8.52
N GLY A 336 -9.87 10.50 -9.82
CA GLY A 336 -10.55 11.35 -10.78
C GLY A 336 -12.04 11.57 -10.49
N ILE A 337 -12.59 12.66 -11.02
CA ILE A 337 -14.02 12.97 -11.00
C ILE A 337 -14.65 12.34 -12.26
N PRO A 338 -15.65 11.44 -12.11
CA PRO A 338 -16.35 10.84 -13.24
C PRO A 338 -17.36 11.83 -13.86
N SER A 339 -16.87 12.73 -14.71
CA SER A 339 -17.63 13.87 -15.23
C SER A 339 -18.92 13.42 -15.93
N GLY A 340 -20.06 13.85 -15.38
CA GLY A 340 -21.39 13.58 -15.93
C GLY A 340 -21.90 12.14 -15.77
N GLN A 341 -21.23 11.29 -14.99
CA GLN A 341 -21.65 9.89 -14.79
C GLN A 341 -22.36 9.64 -13.45
N THR A 342 -22.28 10.58 -12.51
CA THR A 342 -22.82 10.43 -11.15
C THR A 342 -23.59 11.68 -10.73
N THR A 343 -24.27 11.62 -9.59
CA THR A 343 -25.05 12.74 -9.04
C THR A 343 -24.19 13.81 -8.37
N GLU A 344 -22.89 13.57 -8.18
CA GLU A 344 -21.94 14.47 -7.51
C GLU A 344 -20.61 14.57 -8.26
N ASP A 345 -20.09 15.80 -8.40
CA ASP A 345 -18.80 16.07 -9.07
C ASP A 345 -17.62 15.97 -8.08
N VAL A 346 -17.47 14.81 -7.45
CA VAL A 346 -16.36 14.50 -6.54
C VAL A 346 -15.60 13.25 -7.00
N GLY A 347 -14.34 13.14 -6.58
CA GLY A 347 -13.48 12.02 -6.95
C GLY A 347 -14.04 10.66 -6.52
N PHE A 348 -13.72 9.56 -7.24
CA PHE A 348 -14.32 8.23 -6.97
C PHE A 348 -14.20 7.78 -5.50
N GLY A 349 -13.08 8.08 -4.83
CA GLY A 349 -12.90 7.74 -3.41
C GLY A 349 -13.88 8.41 -2.45
N PHE A 350 -14.57 9.46 -2.88
CA PHE A 350 -15.59 10.19 -2.10
C PHE A 350 -17.02 9.96 -2.62
N ASN A 351 -17.15 9.50 -3.87
CA ASN A 351 -18.40 9.47 -4.58
C ASN A 351 -19.31 8.33 -4.09
N ARG A 352 -20.48 8.69 -3.54
CA ARG A 352 -21.44 7.74 -2.95
C ARG A 352 -22.09 6.85 -3.99
N ASP A 353 -22.37 7.36 -5.19
CA ASP A 353 -22.94 6.56 -6.27
C ASP A 353 -21.97 5.46 -6.70
N ILE A 354 -20.66 5.73 -6.67
CA ILE A 354 -19.62 4.76 -6.99
C ILE A 354 -19.41 3.78 -5.83
N ILE A 355 -19.09 4.27 -4.63
CA ILE A 355 -18.69 3.39 -3.52
C ILE A 355 -19.89 2.66 -2.94
N THR A 356 -20.98 3.37 -2.65
CA THR A 356 -22.16 2.75 -2.03
C THR A 356 -23.09 2.17 -3.10
N GLY A 357 -23.44 2.97 -4.13
CA GLY A 357 -24.38 2.55 -5.16
C GLY A 357 -23.84 1.40 -6.02
N LEU A 358 -22.67 1.59 -6.63
CA LEU A 358 -22.12 0.65 -7.59
C LEU A 358 -21.40 -0.50 -6.89
N LEU A 359 -20.39 -0.22 -6.07
CA LEU A 359 -19.55 -1.26 -5.49
C LEU A 359 -20.26 -2.10 -4.42
N ARG A 360 -20.87 -1.46 -3.42
CA ARG A 360 -21.56 -2.18 -2.33
C ARG A 360 -22.93 -2.70 -2.76
N ASN A 361 -23.79 -1.89 -3.39
CA ASN A 361 -25.17 -2.31 -3.65
C ASN A 361 -25.36 -3.07 -4.99
N LYS A 362 -24.80 -2.60 -6.11
CA LYS A 362 -24.94 -3.28 -7.42
C LYS A 362 -24.10 -4.55 -7.48
N TYR A 363 -22.82 -4.45 -7.12
CA TYR A 363 -21.87 -5.57 -7.22
C TYR A 363 -21.78 -6.45 -5.97
N ASN A 364 -22.39 -6.06 -4.85
CA ASN A 364 -22.33 -6.80 -3.57
C ASN A 364 -20.88 -7.13 -3.16
N PHE A 365 -19.97 -6.19 -3.38
CA PHE A 365 -18.58 -6.39 -3.00
C PHE A 365 -18.45 -6.24 -1.48
N ASP A 366 -18.08 -7.33 -0.79
CA ASP A 366 -17.91 -7.36 0.67
C ASP A 366 -16.44 -7.26 1.11
N GLY A 367 -15.51 -7.15 0.17
CA GLY A 367 -14.08 -7.01 0.45
C GLY A 367 -13.67 -5.63 0.98
N ILE A 368 -12.35 -5.43 1.10
CA ILE A 368 -11.76 -4.20 1.62
C ILE A 368 -11.78 -3.12 0.54
N VAL A 369 -12.16 -1.90 0.92
CA VAL A 369 -12.02 -0.71 0.07
C VAL A 369 -10.93 0.16 0.66
N CYS A 370 -9.80 0.27 -0.02
CA CYS A 370 -8.63 1.02 0.43
C CYS A 370 -8.44 2.25 -0.47
N THR A 371 -8.33 3.45 0.11
CA THR A 371 -8.08 4.65 -0.69
C THR A 371 -6.69 4.61 -1.34
N ASP A 372 -6.54 5.22 -2.51
CA ASP A 372 -5.21 5.51 -3.04
C ASP A 372 -4.48 6.58 -2.16
N TRP A 373 -3.18 6.71 -2.36
CA TRP A 373 -2.27 7.51 -1.56
C TRP A 373 -2.69 8.97 -1.39
N GLY A 374 -2.62 9.48 -0.16
CA GLY A 374 -2.74 10.91 0.15
C GLY A 374 -4.05 11.56 -0.33
N LEU A 375 -5.13 10.79 -0.31
CA LEU A 375 -6.47 11.28 -0.65
C LEU A 375 -6.91 12.43 0.28
N LEU A 376 -6.61 12.33 1.57
CA LEU A 376 -7.01 13.30 2.61
C LEU A 376 -5.86 14.18 3.14
N SER A 377 -4.62 13.94 2.71
CA SER A 377 -3.45 14.57 3.33
C SER A 377 -2.45 15.06 2.30
N ASP A 378 -2.06 16.32 2.46
CA ASP A 378 -0.94 16.90 1.73
C ASP A 378 0.34 16.11 1.99
N THR A 379 1.11 15.84 0.94
CA THR A 379 2.48 15.37 1.07
C THR A 379 3.37 16.55 1.45
N LYS A 380 3.99 16.48 2.65
CA LYS A 380 4.88 17.52 3.16
C LYS A 380 6.29 16.98 3.35
N ILE A 381 7.30 17.73 2.90
CA ILE A 381 8.71 17.44 3.14
C ILE A 381 9.30 18.64 3.91
N PHE A 382 9.89 18.37 5.09
CA PHE A 382 10.40 19.40 6.01
C PHE A 382 9.38 20.51 6.31
N GLY A 383 8.11 20.14 6.49
CA GLY A 383 7.01 21.07 6.77
C GLY A 383 6.50 21.87 5.56
N LYS A 384 7.15 21.77 4.39
CA LYS A 384 6.69 22.39 3.15
C LYS A 384 5.81 21.44 2.37
N LYS A 385 4.66 21.94 1.89
CA LYS A 385 3.77 21.19 1.00
C LYS A 385 4.46 20.98 -0.35
N ILE A 386 4.58 19.72 -0.76
CA ILE A 386 5.17 19.30 -2.04
C ILE A 386 4.09 18.82 -3.00
N LEU A 387 3.09 18.09 -2.49
CA LEU A 387 1.92 17.67 -3.25
C LEU A 387 0.66 17.91 -2.42
N SER A 388 -0.37 18.48 -3.02
CA SER A 388 -1.67 18.64 -2.35
C SER A 388 -2.35 17.29 -2.16
N ALA A 389 -3.25 17.21 -1.19
CA ALA A 389 -4.22 16.10 -1.10
C ALA A 389 -5.00 15.96 -2.42
N ARG A 390 -5.33 14.73 -2.82
CA ARG A 390 -6.09 14.42 -4.04
C ARG A 390 -7.60 14.37 -3.77
N CYS A 391 -8.11 15.29 -2.96
CA CYS A 391 -9.51 15.35 -2.53
C CYS A 391 -10.39 16.12 -3.52
N TRP A 392 -10.36 15.76 -4.81
CA TRP A 392 -11.04 16.52 -5.86
C TRP A 392 -12.55 16.61 -5.64
N GLY A 393 -13.09 17.83 -5.65
CA GLY A 393 -14.48 18.13 -5.34
C GLY A 393 -14.79 18.20 -3.84
N MET A 394 -13.84 17.82 -2.98
CA MET A 394 -13.96 17.76 -1.52
C MET A 394 -12.94 18.64 -0.80
N GLU A 395 -12.28 19.56 -1.50
CA GLU A 395 -11.17 20.36 -0.96
C GLU A 395 -11.58 21.26 0.22
N ASN A 396 -12.87 21.63 0.29
CA ASN A 396 -13.43 22.47 1.34
C ASN A 396 -14.35 21.71 2.30
N ALA A 397 -14.47 20.39 2.15
CA ALA A 397 -15.30 19.57 3.03
C ALA A 397 -14.67 19.44 4.42
N SER A 398 -15.50 19.40 5.46
CA SER A 398 -15.10 19.08 6.83
C SER A 398 -15.70 17.75 7.26
N VAL A 399 -14.95 16.99 8.05
CA VAL A 399 -15.41 15.74 8.69
C VAL A 399 -16.21 16.05 9.94
#